data_AF-A0A1C5AU64-F1
#
_entry.id   AF-A0A1C5AU64-F1
#
_cell.length_a   1.000
_cell.length_b   1.000
_cell.length_c   1.000
_cell.angle_alpha   90.00
_cell.angle_beta   90.00
_cell.angle_gamma   90.00
#
_symmetry.space_group_name_H-M   'P 1'
#
loop_
_entity.id
_entity.type
_entity.pdbx_description
1 polymer ?
#
loop_
_entity_poly.entity_id
_entity_poly.type
_entity_poly.pdbx_seq_one_letter_code
_entity_poly.pdbx_strand_id
1 'polypeptide(L)'
;MVAAVGVWLDKCAKSASAAPANCPQSIIETSNVSKVHWNFHGNPLEAAVIHYTEAESRFDMLGTVIVTADYTAAKELRRAVTPAKFWAKVKWADGKLDVQEIKEHSAIGDPDVMKQDPKVPWELVAAKLSDAFTRCVRGAKSAMPAGCPEWSPPSGAEKINWSFTGDPLLTARATFDPKFAIYRVKGTYELAVRYSWLGTTKTDTRDPTYEAWIAPTMAGPVVLQIKDTTTA
;
A
#
# COMPACT_ATOMS: atom_id res chain seq x y z
N MET A 1 -9.67 22.95 9.17
CA MET A 1 -10.25 21.61 8.96
C MET A 1 -9.14 20.64 8.63
N VAL A 2 -8.38 20.99 7.61
CA VAL A 2 -7.05 20.50 7.20
C VAL A 2 -6.25 19.83 8.33
N ALA A 3 -5.78 20.59 9.32
CA ALA A 3 -4.93 20.04 10.38
C ALA A 3 -5.64 18.99 11.25
N ALA A 4 -6.95 19.12 11.50
CA ALA A 4 -7.66 18.25 12.43
C ALA A 4 -7.83 16.83 11.87
N VAL A 5 -8.17 16.69 10.58
CA VAL A 5 -8.31 15.37 9.95
C VAL A 5 -6.94 14.69 9.77
N GLY A 6 -5.92 15.44 9.34
CA GLY A 6 -4.56 14.91 9.24
C GLY A 6 -4.06 14.37 10.58
N VAL A 7 -4.22 15.14 11.66
CA VAL A 7 -3.86 14.72 13.03
C VAL A 7 -4.65 13.49 13.47
N TRP A 8 -5.91 13.33 13.07
CA TRP A 8 -6.69 12.15 13.40
C TRP A 8 -6.18 10.90 12.66
N LEU A 9 -5.85 11.03 11.38
CA LEU A 9 -5.25 9.94 10.61
C LEU A 9 -3.86 9.55 11.15
N ASP A 10 -3.08 10.51 11.68
CA ASP A 10 -1.83 10.21 12.38
C ASP A 10 -2.07 9.38 13.66
N LYS A 11 -3.19 9.58 14.37
CA LYS A 11 -3.58 8.72 15.50
C LYS A 11 -3.97 7.33 15.00
N CYS A 12 -4.71 7.24 13.90
CA CYS A 12 -5.07 5.98 13.26
C CYS A 12 -3.81 5.19 12.85
N ALA A 13 -2.80 5.86 12.29
CA ALA A 13 -1.52 5.25 11.91
C ALA A 13 -0.77 4.62 13.09
N LYS A 14 -0.92 5.18 14.30
CA LYS A 14 -0.26 4.69 15.53
C LYS A 14 -1.01 3.53 16.20
N SER A 15 -2.18 3.17 15.72
CA SER A 15 -2.94 2.06 16.30
C SER A 15 -2.26 0.71 16.07
N ALA A 16 -2.31 -0.18 17.06
CA ALA A 16 -1.85 -1.56 16.93
C ALA A 16 -3.00 -2.55 16.64
N SER A 17 -4.23 -2.05 16.48
CA SER A 17 -5.40 -2.88 16.18
C SER A 17 -5.51 -3.18 14.68
N ALA A 18 -5.97 -4.39 14.34
CA ALA A 18 -6.29 -4.79 12.97
C ALA A 18 -7.52 -4.06 12.41
N ALA A 19 -8.41 -3.57 13.27
CA ALA A 19 -9.55 -2.73 12.91
C ALA A 19 -9.73 -1.66 14.00
N PRO A 20 -8.94 -0.57 13.96
CA PRO A 20 -9.04 0.47 14.97
C PRO A 20 -10.41 1.16 14.91
N ALA A 21 -11.03 1.39 16.07
CA ALA A 21 -12.28 2.12 16.13
C ALA A 21 -12.09 3.58 15.66
N ASN A 22 -13.09 4.13 14.97
CA ASN A 22 -13.07 5.50 14.41
C ASN A 22 -11.85 5.78 13.54
N CYS A 23 -11.53 4.83 12.67
CA CYS A 23 -10.45 4.88 11.73
C CYS A 23 -10.87 4.17 10.43
N PRO A 24 -10.42 4.64 9.25
CA PRO A 24 -10.89 4.11 7.98
C PRO A 24 -10.21 2.83 7.51
N GLN A 25 -9.22 2.32 8.24
CA GLN A 25 -8.45 1.16 7.85
C GLN A 25 -8.85 -0.10 8.63
N SER A 26 -8.81 -1.23 7.95
CA SER A 26 -8.99 -2.56 8.53
C SER A 26 -8.17 -3.60 7.78
N ILE A 27 -7.81 -4.70 8.46
CA ILE A 27 -7.21 -5.88 7.86
C ILE A 27 -8.32 -6.93 7.71
N ILE A 28 -8.62 -7.31 6.48
CA ILE A 28 -9.59 -8.37 6.16
C ILE A 28 -8.81 -9.70 6.13
N GLU A 29 -8.47 -10.22 7.30
CA GLU A 29 -7.75 -11.49 7.48
C GLU A 29 -8.41 -12.25 8.62
N THR A 30 -8.66 -13.55 8.44
CA THR A 30 -9.42 -14.38 9.39
C THR A 30 -8.53 -15.06 10.43
N SER A 31 -7.23 -15.11 10.18
CA SER A 31 -6.24 -15.66 11.10
C SER A 31 -5.89 -14.68 12.23
N ASN A 32 -5.24 -15.19 13.30
CA ASN A 32 -4.81 -14.36 14.43
C ASN A 32 -3.77 -13.30 13.96
N VAL A 33 -4.22 -12.05 13.84
CA VAL A 33 -3.41 -10.89 13.44
C VAL A 33 -2.71 -10.28 14.67
N SER A 34 -1.42 -9.95 14.53
CA SER A 34 -0.63 -9.28 15.57
C SER A 34 0.45 -8.37 14.97
N LYS A 35 1.12 -7.56 15.81
CA LYS A 35 2.21 -6.65 15.42
C LYS A 35 1.83 -5.73 14.24
N VAL A 36 0.64 -5.15 14.30
CA VAL A 36 0.11 -4.31 13.23
C VAL A 36 0.81 -2.95 13.25
N HIS A 37 1.28 -2.53 12.09
CA HIS A 37 1.84 -1.21 11.83
C HIS A 37 1.16 -0.60 10.60
N TRP A 38 0.47 0.51 10.81
CA TRP A 38 -0.24 1.24 9.77
C TRP A 38 0.60 2.39 9.25
N ASN A 39 0.57 2.62 7.94
CA ASN A 39 1.06 3.86 7.35
C ASN A 39 0.06 4.37 6.32
N PHE A 40 -0.15 5.69 6.31
CA PHE A 40 -1.02 6.39 5.38
C PHE A 40 -0.16 7.14 4.36
N HIS A 41 -0.58 7.09 3.11
CA HIS A 41 0.13 7.69 1.98
C HIS A 41 -0.78 8.64 1.21
N GLY A 42 -0.17 9.70 0.68
CA GLY A 42 -0.84 10.80 -0.01
C GLY A 42 -1.41 11.86 0.94
N ASN A 43 -1.83 12.99 0.38
CA ASN A 43 -2.47 14.06 1.15
C ASN A 43 -3.98 13.74 1.30
N PRO A 44 -4.51 13.50 2.52
CA PRO A 44 -5.92 13.16 2.73
C PRO A 44 -6.89 14.32 2.40
N LEU A 45 -6.38 15.52 2.22
CA LEU A 45 -7.16 16.74 2.01
C LEU A 45 -7.15 17.22 0.56
N GLU A 46 -6.23 16.69 -0.23
CA GLU A 46 -6.15 17.04 -1.64
C GLU A 46 -7.41 16.56 -2.36
N ALA A 47 -8.08 17.49 -3.04
CA ALA A 47 -9.35 17.27 -3.72
C ALA A 47 -10.47 16.70 -2.82
N ALA A 48 -10.36 16.84 -1.49
CA ALA A 48 -11.40 16.40 -0.58
C ALA A 48 -12.70 17.18 -0.83
N VAL A 49 -13.81 16.46 -0.82
CA VAL A 49 -15.15 17.05 -0.99
C VAL A 49 -15.71 17.36 0.38
N ILE A 50 -16.05 18.62 0.63
CA ILE A 50 -16.55 19.09 1.91
C ILE A 50 -17.97 19.60 1.71
N HIS A 51 -18.90 19.04 2.47
CA HIS A 51 -20.28 19.52 2.56
C HIS A 51 -20.53 20.07 3.96
N TYR A 52 -21.28 21.17 4.05
CA TYR A 52 -21.71 21.71 5.34
C TYR A 52 -23.18 21.37 5.57
N THR A 53 -23.45 20.70 6.68
CA THR A 53 -24.79 20.28 7.10
C THR A 53 -25.27 21.25 8.19
N GLU A 54 -26.11 22.22 7.80
CA GLU A 54 -26.57 23.31 8.68
C GLU A 54 -27.33 22.81 9.91
N ALA A 55 -28.25 21.85 9.72
CA ALA A 55 -29.08 21.28 10.79
C ALA A 55 -28.27 20.68 11.95
N GLU A 56 -27.06 20.18 11.66
CA GLU A 56 -26.17 19.58 12.65
C GLU A 56 -24.97 20.49 12.97
N SER A 57 -24.87 21.64 12.32
CA SER A 57 -23.74 22.57 12.38
C SER A 57 -22.40 21.85 12.24
N ARG A 58 -22.29 20.95 11.25
CA ARG A 58 -21.10 20.12 11.01
C ARG A 58 -20.66 20.15 9.55
N PHE A 59 -19.39 19.81 9.34
CA PHE A 59 -18.81 19.55 8.04
C PHE A 59 -18.63 18.05 7.84
N ASP A 60 -19.10 17.58 6.70
CA ASP A 60 -18.96 16.21 6.24
C ASP A 60 -17.90 16.19 5.13
N MET A 61 -16.77 15.53 5.38
CA MET A 61 -15.63 15.51 4.48
C MET A 61 -15.42 14.12 3.90
N LEU A 62 -15.38 14.03 2.57
CA LEU A 62 -15.04 12.83 1.83
C LEU A 62 -13.61 12.97 1.28
N GLY A 63 -12.77 11.97 1.53
CA GLY A 63 -11.40 11.95 1.04
C GLY A 63 -10.93 10.55 0.68
N THR A 64 -9.73 10.46 0.12
CA THR A 64 -9.08 9.20 -0.25
C THR A 64 -7.63 9.18 0.19
N VAL A 65 -7.12 8.00 0.52
CA VAL A 65 -5.74 7.72 0.90
C VAL A 65 -5.36 6.31 0.44
N ILE A 66 -4.06 6.03 0.32
CA ILE A 66 -3.59 4.64 0.33
C ILE A 66 -3.10 4.31 1.73
N VAL A 67 -3.53 3.15 2.24
CA VAL A 67 -3.08 2.64 3.52
C VAL A 67 -2.24 1.40 3.30
N THR A 68 -1.09 1.32 3.95
CA THR A 68 -0.30 0.09 4.05
C THR A 68 -0.37 -0.45 5.47
N ALA A 69 -0.54 -1.76 5.62
CA ALA A 69 -0.48 -2.47 6.89
C ALA A 69 0.66 -3.49 6.83
N ASP A 70 1.64 -3.39 7.71
CA ASP A 70 2.58 -4.47 8.00
C ASP A 70 2.10 -5.21 9.26
N TYR A 71 1.99 -6.53 9.20
CA TYR A 71 1.44 -7.32 10.31
C TYR A 71 1.95 -8.76 10.29
N THR A 72 1.76 -9.48 11.39
CA THR A 72 2.01 -10.92 11.46
C THR A 72 0.68 -11.66 11.49
N ALA A 73 0.50 -12.61 10.56
CA ALA A 73 -0.64 -13.52 10.48
C ALA A 73 -0.14 -14.94 10.22
N ALA A 74 -0.71 -15.93 10.91
CA ALA A 74 -0.27 -17.33 10.83
C ALA A 74 1.26 -17.53 11.02
N LYS A 75 1.90 -16.71 11.88
CA LYS A 75 3.36 -16.65 12.13
C LYS A 75 4.21 -16.10 10.97
N GLU A 76 3.60 -15.58 9.92
CA GLU A 76 4.28 -15.00 8.77
C GLU A 76 4.10 -13.49 8.76
N LEU A 77 5.15 -12.76 8.36
CA LEU A 77 5.04 -11.33 8.10
C LEU A 77 4.26 -11.13 6.81
N ARG A 78 3.24 -10.28 6.86
CA ARG A 78 2.35 -9.95 5.75
C ARG A 78 2.28 -8.44 5.58
N ARG A 79 2.00 -8.01 4.35
CA ARG A 79 1.73 -6.62 4.01
C ARG A 79 0.44 -6.55 3.23
N ALA A 80 -0.46 -5.66 3.65
CA ALA A 80 -1.62 -5.25 2.87
C ALA A 80 -1.41 -3.82 2.36
N VAL A 81 -1.87 -3.54 1.15
CA VAL A 81 -1.94 -2.19 0.60
C VAL A 81 -3.36 -1.98 0.10
N THR A 82 -4.08 -1.10 0.77
CA THR A 82 -5.52 -0.91 0.59
C THR A 82 -5.79 0.54 0.21
N PRO A 83 -6.35 0.80 -0.98
CA PRO A 83 -6.95 2.09 -1.28
C PRO A 83 -8.16 2.31 -0.38
N ALA A 84 -8.16 3.37 0.40
CA ALA A 84 -9.24 3.68 1.33
C ALA A 84 -9.90 5.00 0.95
N LYS A 85 -11.20 4.95 0.78
CA LYS A 85 -12.06 6.14 0.78
C LYS A 85 -12.62 6.30 2.18
N PHE A 86 -12.58 7.52 2.71
CA PHE A 86 -13.00 7.77 4.07
C PHE A 86 -13.97 8.94 4.11
N TRP A 87 -14.84 8.90 5.12
CA TRP A 87 -15.72 9.99 5.45
C TRP A 87 -15.46 10.44 6.88
N ALA A 88 -15.31 11.75 7.07
CA ALA A 88 -15.03 12.37 8.35
C ALA A 88 -16.13 13.40 8.71
N LYS A 89 -16.69 13.27 9.91
CA LYS A 89 -17.55 14.28 10.52
C LYS A 89 -16.68 15.24 11.31
N VAL A 90 -16.74 16.52 10.99
CA VAL A 90 -15.96 17.57 11.67
C VAL A 90 -16.91 18.64 12.18
N LYS A 91 -16.82 18.97 13.47
CA LYS A 91 -17.63 20.02 14.08
C LYS A 91 -16.75 21.17 14.53
N TRP A 92 -17.29 22.39 14.48
CA TRP A 92 -16.67 23.52 15.19
C TRP A 92 -17.11 23.49 16.65
N ALA A 93 -16.17 23.30 17.57
CA ALA A 93 -16.40 23.25 19.01
C ALA A 93 -15.24 23.94 19.74
N ASP A 94 -15.54 24.74 20.76
CA ASP A 94 -14.54 25.43 21.60
C ASP A 94 -13.47 26.21 20.81
N GLY A 95 -13.90 26.90 19.74
CA GLY A 95 -13.01 27.71 18.90
C GLY A 95 -12.06 26.91 18.01
N LYS A 96 -12.24 25.59 17.90
CA LYS A 96 -11.44 24.71 17.04
C LYS A 96 -12.31 23.75 16.24
N LEU A 97 -11.72 23.16 15.20
CA LEU A 97 -12.33 22.06 14.47
C LEU A 97 -11.99 20.74 15.15
N ASP A 98 -13.03 19.99 15.49
CA ASP A 98 -12.95 18.72 16.18
C ASP A 98 -13.53 17.61 15.30
N VAL A 99 -12.74 16.56 15.07
CA VAL A 99 -13.17 15.39 14.27
C VAL A 99 -13.97 14.49 15.20
N GLN A 100 -15.26 14.31 14.92
CA GLN A 100 -16.15 13.48 15.72
C GLN A 100 -16.07 12.01 15.33
N GLU A 101 -15.93 11.75 14.04
CA GLU A 101 -15.92 10.41 13.47
C GLU A 101 -15.08 10.44 12.19
N ILE A 102 -14.30 9.39 11.96
CA ILE A 102 -13.75 9.07 10.65
C ILE A 102 -13.86 7.57 10.45
N LYS A 103 -14.31 7.17 9.26
CA LYS A 103 -14.49 5.75 8.93
C LYS A 103 -14.32 5.51 7.45
N GLU A 104 -14.15 4.24 7.11
CA GLU A 104 -14.20 3.80 5.73
C GLU A 104 -15.58 4.14 5.15
N HIS A 105 -15.59 4.60 3.91
CA HIS A 105 -16.81 5.03 3.24
C HIS A 105 -16.87 4.51 1.82
N SER A 106 -18.01 3.93 1.47
CA SER A 106 -18.32 3.49 0.12
C SER A 106 -19.81 3.63 -0.09
N ALA A 107 -20.24 4.69 -0.78
CA ALA A 107 -21.63 4.83 -1.21
C ALA A 107 -21.73 5.05 -2.73
N ILE A 108 -22.78 4.48 -3.32
CA ILE A 108 -23.11 4.69 -4.73
C ILE A 108 -23.46 6.17 -4.92
N GLY A 109 -22.90 6.80 -5.95
CA GLY A 109 -23.16 8.20 -6.27
C GLY A 109 -22.35 9.19 -5.45
N ASP A 110 -21.40 8.74 -4.63
CA ASP A 110 -20.44 9.65 -4.03
C ASP A 110 -19.72 10.49 -5.09
N PRO A 111 -19.40 11.77 -4.80
CA PRO A 111 -18.58 12.56 -5.69
C PRO A 111 -17.18 11.96 -5.83
N ASP A 112 -16.58 12.22 -6.99
CA ASP A 112 -15.22 11.81 -7.31
C ASP A 112 -14.19 12.69 -6.59
N VAL A 113 -13.21 12.04 -5.97
CA VAL A 113 -12.02 12.69 -5.39
C VAL A 113 -10.87 12.45 -6.35
N MET A 114 -10.47 13.48 -7.10
CA MET A 114 -9.44 13.39 -8.14
C MET A 114 -8.25 14.27 -7.80
N LYS A 115 -7.15 13.63 -7.43
CA LYS A 115 -5.90 14.28 -7.04
C LYS A 115 -5.06 14.64 -8.26
N GLN A 116 -4.24 15.68 -8.12
CA GLN A 116 -3.36 16.13 -9.18
C GLN A 116 -2.15 15.21 -9.26
N ASP A 117 -1.74 14.89 -10.48
CA ASP A 117 -0.48 14.19 -10.72
C ASP A 117 0.68 15.11 -10.34
N PRO A 118 1.51 14.77 -9.34
CA PRO A 118 2.66 15.58 -8.94
C PRO A 118 3.77 15.60 -9.99
N LYS A 119 3.62 14.87 -11.11
CA LYS A 119 4.59 14.80 -12.22
C LYS A 119 5.99 14.42 -11.74
N VAL A 120 6.08 13.42 -10.86
CA VAL A 120 7.37 12.89 -10.40
C VAL A 120 8.14 12.36 -11.62
N PRO A 121 9.40 12.79 -11.82
CA PRO A 121 10.23 12.28 -12.91
C PRO A 121 10.34 10.76 -12.89
N TRP A 122 10.25 10.15 -14.08
CA TRP A 122 10.26 8.69 -14.22
C TRP A 122 11.56 8.08 -13.66
N GLU A 123 12.68 8.76 -13.80
CA GLU A 123 14.00 8.30 -13.34
C GLU A 123 14.00 8.06 -11.81
N LEU A 124 13.30 8.90 -11.04
CA LEU A 124 13.16 8.72 -9.60
C LEU A 124 12.25 7.54 -9.25
N VAL A 125 11.17 7.37 -9.99
CA VAL A 125 10.24 6.24 -9.82
C VAL A 125 10.95 4.92 -10.15
N ALA A 126 11.64 4.88 -11.29
CA ALA A 126 12.40 3.73 -11.77
C ALA A 126 13.53 3.34 -10.81
N ALA A 127 14.29 4.31 -10.30
CA ALA A 127 15.33 4.05 -9.29
C ALA A 127 14.75 3.39 -8.03
N LYS A 128 13.64 3.92 -7.50
CA LYS A 128 13.00 3.34 -6.30
C LYS A 128 12.40 1.96 -6.54
N LEU A 129 11.93 1.71 -7.76
CA LEU A 129 11.43 0.40 -8.17
C LEU A 129 12.56 -0.62 -8.28
N SER A 130 13.69 -0.28 -8.92
CA SER A 130 14.87 -1.13 -8.98
C SER A 130 15.44 -1.44 -7.58
N ASP A 131 15.52 -0.42 -6.71
CA ASP A 131 15.91 -0.61 -5.31
C ASP A 131 14.95 -1.56 -4.58
N ALA A 132 13.65 -1.51 -4.87
CA ALA A 132 12.66 -2.39 -4.26
C ALA A 132 12.84 -3.85 -4.69
N PHE A 133 13.02 -4.11 -5.99
CA PHE A 133 13.38 -5.45 -6.47
C PHE A 133 14.65 -5.96 -5.80
N THR A 134 15.71 -5.16 -5.75
CA THR A 134 16.96 -5.52 -5.07
C THR A 134 16.74 -5.86 -3.59
N ARG A 135 15.91 -5.09 -2.88
CA ARG A 135 15.55 -5.37 -1.48
C ARG A 135 14.77 -6.67 -1.33
N CYS A 136 13.90 -7.01 -2.29
CA CYS A 136 13.13 -8.25 -2.26
C CYS A 136 14.03 -9.48 -2.26
N VAL A 137 14.95 -9.59 -3.22
CA VAL A 137 15.90 -10.70 -3.29
C VAL A 137 16.81 -10.73 -2.06
N ARG A 138 17.35 -9.58 -1.63
CA ARG A 138 18.25 -9.52 -0.47
C ARG A 138 17.55 -9.90 0.84
N GLY A 139 16.27 -9.56 0.97
CA GLY A 139 15.47 -9.87 2.16
C GLY A 139 14.87 -11.27 2.16
N ALA A 140 14.86 -11.95 1.00
CA ALA A 140 14.23 -13.24 0.85
C ALA A 140 14.97 -14.33 1.64
N LYS A 141 14.18 -15.24 2.22
CA LYS A 141 14.67 -16.43 2.93
C LYS A 141 14.00 -17.66 2.33
N SER A 142 13.14 -18.31 3.10
CA SER A 142 12.28 -19.40 2.62
C SER A 142 11.22 -18.94 1.63
N ALA A 143 10.78 -17.70 1.73
CA ALA A 143 9.84 -17.07 0.80
C ALA A 143 10.28 -15.63 0.54
N MET A 144 9.68 -15.03 -0.49
CA MET A 144 9.78 -13.59 -0.72
C MET A 144 9.21 -12.79 0.46
N PRO A 145 9.82 -11.65 0.84
CA PRO A 145 9.33 -10.82 1.94
C PRO A 145 7.94 -10.22 1.65
N ALA A 146 7.26 -9.79 2.71
CA ALA A 146 6.01 -9.04 2.60
C ALA A 146 6.17 -7.79 1.71
N GLY A 147 5.26 -7.60 0.76
CA GLY A 147 5.29 -6.48 -0.20
C GLY A 147 6.15 -6.74 -1.46
N CYS A 148 6.81 -7.90 -1.54
CA CYS A 148 7.48 -8.40 -2.73
C CYS A 148 6.56 -9.37 -3.50
N PRO A 149 6.93 -9.73 -4.74
CA PRO A 149 6.18 -10.74 -5.49
C PRO A 149 6.03 -12.05 -4.71
N GLU A 150 4.83 -12.63 -4.75
CA GLU A 150 4.51 -13.80 -3.93
C GLU A 150 5.10 -15.07 -4.56
N TRP A 151 6.19 -15.57 -3.97
CA TRP A 151 6.75 -16.85 -4.34
C TRP A 151 7.49 -17.50 -3.16
N SER A 152 7.24 -18.80 -2.97
CA SER A 152 7.98 -19.70 -2.10
C SER A 152 8.37 -20.99 -2.87
N PRO A 153 9.57 -21.54 -2.64
CA PRO A 153 9.91 -22.90 -3.04
C PRO A 153 9.10 -23.92 -2.23
N PRO A 154 9.16 -25.22 -2.62
CA PRO A 154 8.50 -26.29 -1.87
C PRO A 154 8.89 -26.32 -0.39
N SER A 155 7.96 -26.74 0.47
CA SER A 155 8.24 -26.94 1.89
C SER A 155 9.39 -27.94 2.10
N GLY A 156 10.29 -27.62 3.03
CA GLY A 156 11.52 -28.38 3.28
C GLY A 156 12.67 -28.08 2.31
N ALA A 157 12.55 -27.05 1.45
CA ALA A 157 13.68 -26.55 0.68
C ALA A 157 14.74 -25.90 1.59
N GLU A 158 16.01 -26.19 1.30
CA GLU A 158 17.18 -25.67 2.02
C GLU A 158 18.12 -24.90 1.08
N LYS A 159 19.08 -24.15 1.63
CA LYS A 159 20.11 -23.42 0.86
C LYS A 159 19.52 -22.57 -0.27
N ILE A 160 18.40 -21.90 0.04
CA ILE A 160 17.63 -21.11 -0.91
C ILE A 160 18.41 -19.85 -1.26
N ASN A 161 18.57 -19.60 -2.55
CA ASN A 161 19.19 -18.40 -3.10
C ASN A 161 18.31 -17.83 -4.21
N TRP A 162 17.91 -16.58 -4.05
CA TRP A 162 17.05 -15.86 -4.97
C TRP A 162 17.88 -14.93 -5.85
N SER A 163 17.51 -14.76 -7.11
CA SER A 163 18.17 -13.83 -8.02
C SER A 163 17.23 -13.37 -9.12
N PHE A 164 17.20 -12.06 -9.41
CA PHE A 164 16.59 -11.57 -10.64
C PHE A 164 17.57 -11.77 -11.80
N THR A 165 17.10 -12.36 -12.89
CA THR A 165 17.87 -12.57 -14.13
C THR A 165 17.29 -11.68 -15.24
N GLY A 166 17.30 -10.37 -15.02
CA GLY A 166 16.80 -9.39 -15.99
C GLY A 166 16.63 -8.00 -15.38
N ASP A 167 16.42 -6.98 -16.23
CA ASP A 167 16.07 -5.64 -15.77
C ASP A 167 14.54 -5.47 -15.71
N PRO A 168 13.94 -5.41 -14.50
CA PRO A 168 12.50 -5.24 -14.35
C PRO A 168 11.98 -3.88 -14.85
N LEU A 169 12.87 -2.92 -15.16
CA LEU A 169 12.52 -1.61 -15.69
C LEU A 169 12.37 -1.60 -17.22
N LEU A 170 12.89 -2.59 -17.94
CA LEU A 170 12.95 -2.59 -19.40
C LEU A 170 11.57 -2.44 -20.06
N THR A 171 10.56 -3.12 -19.50
CA THR A 171 9.18 -3.09 -19.99
C THR A 171 8.26 -2.25 -19.09
N ALA A 172 8.81 -1.57 -18.09
CA ALA A 172 8.03 -0.85 -17.10
C ALA A 172 7.31 0.37 -17.71
N ARG A 173 6.03 0.53 -17.36
CA ARG A 173 5.17 1.65 -17.78
C ARG A 173 4.39 2.15 -16.58
N ALA A 174 4.57 3.43 -16.23
CA ALA A 174 3.85 4.07 -15.14
C ALA A 174 2.56 4.75 -15.63
N THR A 175 1.48 4.53 -14.89
CA THR A 175 0.23 5.29 -15.02
C THR A 175 -0.13 5.87 -13.66
N PHE A 176 -0.45 7.16 -13.61
CA PHE A 176 -0.93 7.78 -12.38
C PHE A 176 -2.41 7.47 -12.16
N ASP A 177 -2.74 7.00 -10.96
CA ASP A 177 -4.10 6.84 -10.47
C ASP A 177 -4.49 8.09 -9.65
N PRO A 178 -5.30 9.01 -10.22
CA PRO A 178 -5.67 10.26 -9.56
C PRO A 178 -6.62 10.03 -8.39
N LYS A 179 -7.32 8.89 -8.31
CA LYS A 179 -8.27 8.65 -7.22
C LYS A 179 -7.57 8.50 -5.88
N PHE A 180 -6.36 7.93 -5.88
CA PHE A 180 -5.61 7.66 -4.66
C PHE A 180 -4.20 8.29 -4.64
N ALA A 181 -3.84 9.05 -5.67
CA ALA A 181 -2.53 9.66 -5.87
C ALA A 181 -1.37 8.65 -5.78
N ILE A 182 -1.41 7.59 -6.58
CA ILE A 182 -0.30 6.64 -6.72
C ILE A 182 0.06 6.42 -8.18
N TYR A 183 1.31 6.06 -8.43
CA TYR A 183 1.71 5.48 -9.70
C TYR A 183 1.52 3.97 -9.66
N ARG A 184 0.83 3.42 -10.65
CA ARG A 184 0.75 1.99 -10.94
C ARG A 184 1.73 1.72 -12.06
N VAL A 185 2.79 0.97 -11.77
CA VAL A 185 3.82 0.61 -12.73
C VAL A 185 3.64 -0.83 -13.14
N LYS A 186 3.38 -1.07 -14.42
CA LYS A 186 3.27 -2.42 -14.99
C LYS A 186 4.50 -2.76 -15.81
N GLY A 187 4.97 -3.99 -15.71
CA GLY A 187 6.10 -4.49 -16.49
C GLY A 187 6.22 -6.00 -16.41
N THR A 188 7.38 -6.51 -16.81
CA THR A 188 7.78 -7.91 -16.71
C THR A 188 9.10 -8.00 -15.98
N TYR A 189 9.33 -9.10 -15.29
CA TYR A 189 10.62 -9.39 -14.69
C TYR A 189 10.90 -10.89 -14.77
N GLU A 190 12.16 -11.27 -14.68
CA GLU A 190 12.58 -12.66 -14.60
C GLU A 190 13.23 -12.89 -13.23
N LEU A 191 12.76 -13.92 -12.53
CA LEU A 191 13.24 -14.28 -11.19
C LEU A 191 13.53 -15.77 -11.15
N ALA A 192 14.68 -16.11 -10.57
CA ALA A 192 15.13 -17.46 -10.36
C ALA A 192 15.33 -17.75 -8.86
N VAL A 193 15.08 -18.99 -8.48
CA VAL A 193 15.40 -19.51 -7.15
C VAL A 193 16.15 -20.82 -7.26
N ARG A 194 17.33 -20.87 -6.66
CA ARG A 194 18.14 -22.07 -6.53
C ARG A 194 18.01 -22.60 -5.10
N TYR A 195 17.73 -23.89 -4.95
CA TYR A 195 17.56 -24.51 -3.63
C TYR A 195 17.92 -25.99 -3.66
N SER A 196 18.10 -26.59 -2.47
CA SER A 196 18.24 -28.03 -2.29
C SER A 196 16.93 -28.62 -1.76
N TRP A 197 16.46 -29.72 -2.35
CA TRP A 197 15.26 -30.41 -1.91
C TRP A 197 15.42 -31.92 -2.12
N LEU A 198 15.18 -32.70 -1.06
CA LEU A 198 15.37 -34.16 -1.04
C LEU A 198 16.77 -34.57 -1.56
N GLY A 199 17.81 -33.85 -1.11
CA GLY A 199 19.22 -34.10 -1.48
C GLY A 199 19.62 -33.62 -2.87
N THR A 200 18.70 -33.12 -3.69
CA THR A 200 18.98 -32.64 -5.05
C THR A 200 18.96 -31.12 -5.13
N THR A 201 19.91 -30.51 -5.83
CA THR A 201 19.84 -29.09 -6.16
C THR A 201 18.91 -28.84 -7.35
N LYS A 202 17.97 -27.91 -7.19
CA LYS A 202 17.04 -27.45 -8.20
C LYS A 202 17.21 -25.96 -8.46
N THR A 203 16.81 -25.54 -9.65
CA THR A 203 16.64 -24.14 -10.01
C THR A 203 15.28 -24.01 -10.69
N ASP A 204 14.43 -23.15 -10.17
CA ASP A 204 13.16 -22.78 -10.79
C ASP A 204 13.25 -21.32 -11.24
N THR A 205 12.72 -21.01 -12.42
CA THR A 205 12.68 -19.65 -12.99
C THR A 205 11.25 -19.29 -13.37
N ARG A 206 10.88 -18.00 -13.26
CA ARG A 206 9.59 -17.45 -13.67
C ARG A 206 9.74 -16.07 -14.28
N ASP A 207 8.90 -15.80 -15.28
CA ASP A 207 8.86 -14.54 -16.04
C ASP A 207 7.50 -13.84 -15.97
N PRO A 208 6.98 -13.50 -14.77
CA PRO A 208 5.64 -12.94 -14.66
C PRO A 208 5.58 -11.48 -15.12
N THR A 209 4.36 -11.03 -15.42
CA THR A 209 4.07 -9.60 -15.42
C THR A 209 3.86 -9.14 -13.98
N TYR A 210 4.19 -7.88 -13.68
CA TYR A 210 4.00 -7.32 -12.36
C TYR A 210 3.22 -6.01 -12.41
N GLU A 211 2.57 -5.68 -11.29
CA GLU A 211 2.11 -4.34 -10.98
C GLU A 211 2.73 -3.88 -9.66
N ALA A 212 3.49 -2.79 -9.70
CA ALA A 212 4.02 -2.11 -8.53
C ALA A 212 3.17 -0.86 -8.22
N TRP A 213 2.86 -0.65 -6.95
CA TRP A 213 2.18 0.56 -6.49
C TRP A 213 3.18 1.47 -5.80
N ILE A 214 3.25 2.72 -6.23
CA ILE A 214 4.26 3.67 -5.78
C ILE A 214 3.56 4.96 -5.34
N ALA A 215 3.71 5.31 -4.06
CA ALA A 215 3.20 6.57 -3.55
C ALA A 215 4.24 7.70 -3.72
N PRO A 216 3.88 8.85 -4.31
CA PRO A 216 4.68 10.06 -4.20
C PRO A 216 4.62 10.58 -2.74
N THR A 217 5.78 10.92 -2.18
CA THR A 217 5.87 11.55 -0.86
C THR A 217 6.81 12.74 -0.92
N MET A 218 6.79 13.60 0.12
CA MET A 218 7.73 14.72 0.23
C MET A 218 9.21 14.28 0.26
N ALA A 219 9.49 13.06 0.74
CA ALA A 219 10.84 12.48 0.77
C ALA A 219 11.20 11.73 -0.53
N GLY A 220 10.32 11.74 -1.53
CA GLY A 220 10.45 11.00 -2.78
C GLY A 220 9.47 9.82 -2.90
N PRO A 221 9.46 9.13 -4.05
CA PRO A 221 8.55 8.01 -4.28
C PRO A 221 8.88 6.82 -3.37
N VAL A 222 7.83 6.13 -2.90
CA VAL A 222 7.93 4.94 -2.05
C VAL A 222 7.17 3.79 -2.71
N VAL A 223 7.87 2.68 -2.96
CA VAL A 223 7.24 1.44 -3.45
C VAL A 223 6.50 0.78 -2.29
N LEU A 224 5.18 0.69 -2.41
CA LEU A 224 4.29 0.14 -1.39
C LEU A 224 4.24 -1.39 -1.46
N GLN A 225 4.09 -1.91 -2.69
CA GLN A 225 4.08 -3.33 -3.00
C GLN A 225 4.49 -3.56 -4.46
N ILE A 226 4.96 -4.77 -4.74
CA ILE A 226 5.12 -5.33 -6.08
C ILE A 226 4.34 -6.65 -6.08
N LYS A 227 3.40 -6.81 -7.00
CA LYS A 227 2.59 -8.02 -7.11
C LYS A 227 2.72 -8.61 -8.50
N ASP A 228 2.75 -9.94 -8.56
CA ASP A 228 2.55 -10.65 -9.81
C ASP A 228 1.13 -10.39 -10.29
N THR A 229 1.02 -10.07 -11.58
CA THR A 229 -0.25 -10.04 -12.29
C THR A 229 -0.21 -11.17 -13.29
N THR A 230 -0.89 -12.27 -13.00
CA THR A 230 -1.10 -13.31 -14.03
C THR A 230 -2.00 -12.72 -15.11
N THR A 231 -1.60 -12.78 -16.38
CA THR A 231 -2.58 -12.81 -17.46
C THR A 231 -3.42 -14.06 -17.24
N ALA A 232 -4.69 -13.87 -16.90
CA ALA A 232 -5.69 -14.92 -17.02
C ALA A 232 -5.79 -15.40 -18.48
#